data_AF-A0A7W1HDA1-F1
#
_entry.id   AF-A0A7W1HDA1-F1
#
_cell.length_a   1.000
_cell.length_b   1.000
_cell.length_c   1.000
_cell.angle_alpha   90.00
_cell.angle_beta   90.00
_cell.angle_gamma   90.00
#
_symmetry.space_group_name_H-M   'P 1'
#
loop_
_entity.id
_entity.type
_entity.pdbx_description
1 polymer ?
#
loop_
_entity_poly.entity_id
_entity_poly.type
_entity_poly.pdbx_seq_one_letter_code
_entity_poly.pdbx_strand_id
1 'polypeptide(L)' 'MIRIEDVIEKVEKNRPEPDIDLIRRAYLFSALHHRGQKRASGEPYLVHPLEVADILAEMRLDEMSVST' A
#
# COMPACT_ATOMS: atom_id res chain seq x y z
N MET A 1 -5.41 -1.47 -12.16
CA MET A 1 -5.60 -1.54 -10.69
C MET A 1 -4.27 -1.95 -10.12
N ILE A 2 -3.68 -1.09 -9.30
CA ILE A 2 -2.40 -1.34 -8.64
C ILE A 2 -2.55 -2.57 -7.74
N ARG A 3 -1.52 -3.40 -7.68
CA ARG A 3 -1.42 -4.52 -6.74
C ARG A 3 -0.39 -4.19 -5.67
N ILE A 4 -0.51 -4.83 -4.52
CA ILE A 4 0.45 -4.63 -3.42
C ILE A 4 1.87 -5.03 -3.84
N GLU A 5 2.01 -6.01 -4.73
CA GLU A 5 3.30 -6.41 -5.29
C GLU A 5 3.97 -5.28 -6.06
N ASP A 6 3.20 -4.43 -6.76
CA ASP A 6 3.74 -3.32 -7.54
C ASP A 6 4.35 -2.25 -6.60
N VAL A 7 3.74 -2.03 -5.43
CA VAL A 7 4.26 -1.15 -4.37
C VAL A 7 5.53 -1.73 -3.74
N ILE A 8 5.53 -3.01 -3.41
CA ILE A 8 6.68 -3.71 -2.82
C ILE A 8 7.89 -3.64 -3.75
N GLU A 9 7.70 -3.92 -5.04
CA GLU A 9 8.77 -3.84 -6.04
C GLU A 9 9.38 -2.43 -6.13
N LYS A 10 8.57 -1.37 -6.00
CA LYS A 10 9.07 0.01 -5.97
C LYS A 10 9.90 0.29 -4.73
N VAL A 11 9.48 -0.18 -3.55
CA VAL A 11 10.21 -0.01 -2.30
C VAL A 11 11.56 -0.74 -2.35
N GLU A 12 11.57 -2.01 -2.78
CA GLU A 12 12.80 -2.82 -2.90
C GLU A 12 13.80 -2.21 -3.89
N LYS A 13 13.35 -1.57 -4.97
CA LYS A 13 14.23 -0.90 -5.94
C LYS A 13 14.89 0.36 -5.37
N ASN A 14 14.25 1.03 -4.42
CA ASN A 14 14.69 2.34 -3.95
C ASN A 14 15.44 2.30 -2.61
N ARG A 15 15.38 1.18 -1.89
CA ARG A 15 15.98 1.05 -0.55
C ARG A 15 16.67 -0.31 -0.40
N PRO A 16 17.91 -0.36 0.09
CA PRO A 16 18.51 -1.62 0.49
C PRO A 16 17.81 -2.15 1.75
N GLU A 17 17.38 -3.41 1.71
CA GLU A 17 16.85 -4.16 2.86
C GLU A 17 15.63 -3.53 3.59
N PRO A 18 14.54 -3.15 2.89
CA PRO A 18 13.32 -2.64 3.53
C PRO A 18 12.58 -3.72 4.33
N ASP A 19 11.87 -3.35 5.41
CA ASP A 19 10.92 -4.25 6.07
C ASP A 19 9.64 -4.44 5.23
N ILE A 20 9.69 -5.35 4.27
CA ILE A 20 8.55 -5.70 3.40
C ILE A 20 7.41 -6.34 4.19
N ASP A 21 7.72 -7.01 5.28
CA ASP A 21 6.71 -7.66 6.11
C ASP A 21 5.83 -6.63 6.83
N LEU A 22 6.37 -5.45 7.19
CA LEU A 22 5.57 -4.32 7.66
C LEU A 22 4.53 -3.89 6.62
N ILE A 23 4.94 -3.70 5.37
CA ILE A 23 4.05 -3.27 4.28
C ILE A 23 2.95 -4.30 4.06
N ARG A 24 3.29 -5.60 4.04
CA ARG A 24 2.30 -6.68 3.90
C ARG A 24 1.31 -6.71 5.04
N ARG A 25 1.76 -6.53 6.29
CA ARG A 25 0.89 -6.47 7.47
C ARG A 25 -0.06 -5.28 7.40
N ALA A 26 0.43 -4.10 7.00
CA ALA A 26 -0.39 -2.90 6.83
C ALA A 26 -1.46 -3.11 5.74
N TYR A 27 -1.08 -3.67 4.59
CA TYR A 27 -2.02 -4.03 3.52
C TYR A 27 -3.11 -4.99 4.01
N LEU A 28 -2.73 -6.08 4.69
CA LEU A 28 -3.69 -7.05 5.21
C LEU A 28 -4.62 -6.43 6.25
N PHE A 29 -4.09 -5.59 7.13
CA PHE A 29 -4.87 -4.86 8.11
C PHE A 29 -5.91 -3.96 7.42
N SER A 30 -5.48 -3.15 6.45
CA SER A 30 -6.35 -2.27 5.66
C SER A 30 -7.43 -3.06 4.90
N ALA A 31 -7.04 -4.15 4.24
CA ALA A 31 -7.96 -5.01 3.49
C ALA A 31 -9.02 -5.68 4.39
N LEU A 32 -8.64 -6.09 5.61
CA LEU A 32 -9.55 -6.66 6.59
C LEU A 32 -10.56 -5.64 7.10
N HIS A 33 -10.11 -4.44 7.50
CA HIS A 33 -10.97 -3.42 8.08
C HIS A 33 -11.89 -2.76 7.06
N HIS A 34 -11.44 -2.66 5.81
CA HIS A 34 -12.22 -2.07 4.71
C HIS A 34 -12.99 -3.12 3.89
N ARG A 35 -13.05 -4.38 4.35
CA ARG A 35 -13.77 -5.43 3.63
C ARG A 35 -15.25 -5.09 3.48
N GLY A 36 -15.72 -5.05 2.24
CA GLY A 36 -17.11 -4.72 1.91
C GLY A 36 -17.45 -3.22 2.00
N GLN A 37 -16.51 -2.39 2.47
CA GLN A 37 -16.68 -0.95 2.50
C GLN A 37 -16.46 -0.35 1.10
N LYS A 38 -17.30 0.62 0.76
CA LYS A 38 -17.22 1.37 -0.51
C LYS A 38 -17.07 2.86 -0.25
N ARG A 39 -16.42 3.56 -1.17
CA ARG A 39 -16.40 5.03 -1.23
C ARG A 39 -17.71 5.55 -1.80
N ALA A 40 -17.92 6.87 -1.72
CA ALA A 40 -19.05 7.53 -2.39
C ALA A 40 -19.08 7.28 -3.91
N SER A 41 -17.92 7.04 -4.53
CA SER A 41 -17.80 6.64 -5.94
C SER A 41 -18.33 5.23 -6.25
N GLY A 42 -18.56 4.40 -5.23
CA GLY A 42 -18.94 2.99 -5.38
C GLY A 42 -17.75 2.02 -5.45
N GLU A 43 -16.52 2.53 -5.55
CA GLU A 43 -15.30 1.72 -5.55
C GLU A 43 -15.02 1.10 -4.18
N PRO A 44 -14.35 -0.08 -4.12
CA PRO A 44 -13.86 -0.62 -2.87
C PRO A 44 -12.95 0.39 -2.15
N TYR A 45 -13.16 0.57 -0.84
CA TYR A 45 -12.42 1.58 -0.09
C TYR A 45 -10.90 1.35 -0.12
N LEU A 46 -10.48 0.08 -0.14
CA LEU A 46 -9.07 -0.35 -0.20
C LEU A 46 -8.30 0.23 -1.40
N VAL A 47 -8.98 0.58 -2.49
CA VAL A 47 -8.32 1.20 -3.66
C VAL A 47 -7.59 2.47 -3.26
N HIS A 48 -8.18 3.31 -2.42
CA HIS A 48 -7.59 4.60 -2.09
C HIS A 48 -6.29 4.49 -1.27
N PRO A 49 -6.23 3.75 -0.15
CA PRO A 49 -4.97 3.53 0.57
C PRO A 49 -3.88 2.89 -0.30
N LEU A 50 -4.24 1.98 -1.21
CA LEU A 50 -3.27 1.33 -2.08
C LEU A 50 -2.64 2.29 -3.11
N GLU A 51 -3.44 3.19 -3.69
CA GLU A 51 -2.95 4.25 -4.58
C GLU A 51 -2.06 5.26 -3.81
N VAL A 52 -2.39 5.57 -2.56
CA VAL A 52 -1.54 6.42 -1.70
C VAL A 52 -0.20 5.75 -1.43
N ALA A 53 -0.19 4.48 -1.03
CA ALA A 53 1.03 3.71 -0.79
C ALA A 53 1.93 3.66 -2.05
N ASP A 54 1.33 3.52 -3.23
CA ASP A 54 2.05 3.53 -4.50
C ASP A 54 2.74 4.86 -4.80
N ILE A 55 2.06 5.98 -4.56
CA ILE A 55 2.63 7.33 -4.69
C ILE A 55 3.79 7.52 -3.72
N LEU A 56 3.63 7.10 -2.45
CA LEU A 56 4.69 7.23 -1.44
C LEU A 56 5.92 6.39 -1.81
N ALA A 57 5.71 5.19 -2.37
CA ALA A 57 6.79 4.34 -2.88
C ALA A 57 7.48 4.97 -4.11
N GLU A 58 6.73 5.62 -5.00
CA GLU A 58 7.28 6.39 -6.15
C GLU A 58 8.11 7.58 -5.68
N MET A 59 7.68 8.26 -4.61
CA MET A 59 8.42 9.33 -3.93
C MET A 59 9.66 8.83 -3.18
N ARG A 60 9.93 7.51 -3.20
CA ARG A 60 11.07 6.85 -2.52
C ARG A 60 11.08 7.04 -1.01
N LEU A 61 9.90 7.13 -0.39
CA LEU A 61 9.79 7.16 1.06
C LEU A 61 10.05 5.77 1.65
N ASP A 62 10.26 5.75 2.96
CA ASP A 62 10.54 4.53 3.70
C ASP A 62 9.30 3.66 3.91
N GLU A 63 9.52 2.39 4.23
CA GLU A 63 8.50 1.39 4.47
C GLU A 63 7.50 1.80 5.57
N MET A 64 7.95 2.60 6.55
CA MET A 64 7.07 3.17 7.58
C MET A 64 6.07 4.15 6.98
N SER A 65 6.52 5.06 6.11
CA SER A 65 5.64 6.00 5.42
C SER A 65 4.70 5.29 4.45
N VAL A 66 5.18 4.28 3.72
CA VAL A 66 4.39 3.52 2.73
C VAL A 66 3.30 2.66 3.40
N SER A 67 3.47 2.28 4.66
CA SER A 67 2.53 1.45 5.43
C SER A 67 1.32 2.23 5.97
N THR A 68 0.60 2.93 5.08
CA THR A 68 -0.58 3.78 5.37
C THR A 68 -1.92 3.03 5.43
#